data_AF-A0A497NF43-F1
#
_entry.id   AF-A0A497NF43-F1
#
_cell.length_a   1.000
_cell.length_b   1.000
_cell.length_c   1.000
_cell.angle_alpha   90.00
_cell.angle_beta   90.00
_cell.angle_gamma   90.00
#
_symmetry.space_group_name_H-M   'P 1'
#
loop_
_entity.id
_entity.type
_entity.pdbx_description
1 polymer ?
#
loop_
_entity_poly.entity_id
_entity_poly.type
_entity_poly.pdbx_seq_one_letter_code
_entity_poly.pdbx_strand_id
1 'polypeptide(L)'
;MVALFDEIFEFVSSHAETREATRLRLSEGLRERMRAQESLPESDVEEFLRIRFTQAFPRTASLHANRLVDKVREAFRAWMEYAESVGDYLKRAGLDWETVEEAAKVFLGGPEAIRAFKAEEPSRFVEFSRAASIAMAIAHLNIYTIPVCLRSVFPYVDPERAGDYVREAKRAFSLIALAHIKKMYDTGSWDHFALRRLNLVRRLMEL
;
A
#
# COMPACT_ATOMS: atom_id res chain seq x y z
N MET A 1 11.15 8.39 -8.87
CA MET A 1 10.55 7.80 -7.65
C MET A 1 9.95 6.42 -7.92
N VAL A 2 8.85 6.29 -8.66
CA VAL A 2 8.14 4.98 -8.85
C VAL A 2 9.07 3.87 -9.36
N ALA A 3 9.89 4.13 -10.38
CA ALA A 3 10.84 3.15 -10.91
C ALA A 3 11.83 2.60 -9.87
N LEU A 4 12.24 3.39 -8.87
CA LEU A 4 13.13 2.93 -7.80
C LEU A 4 12.43 1.91 -6.88
N PHE A 5 11.16 2.18 -6.56
CA PHE A 5 10.35 1.25 -5.78
C PHE A 5 10.03 -0.02 -6.56
N ASP A 6 9.71 0.11 -7.84
CA ASP A 6 9.43 -1.03 -8.71
C ASP A 6 10.67 -1.92 -8.86
N GLU A 7 11.86 -1.34 -9.01
CA GLU A 7 13.11 -2.09 -9.09
C GLU A 7 13.39 -2.86 -7.79
N ILE A 8 13.23 -2.23 -6.62
CA ILE A 8 13.42 -2.91 -5.32
C ILE A 8 12.37 -4.00 -5.12
N PHE A 9 11.10 -3.72 -5.47
CA PHE A 9 10.01 -4.68 -5.40
C PHE A 9 10.26 -5.89 -6.31
N GLU A 10 10.66 -5.65 -7.56
CA GLU A 10 10.98 -6.70 -8.53
C GLU A 10 12.17 -7.52 -8.08
N PHE A 11 13.22 -6.86 -7.57
CA PHE A 11 14.36 -7.54 -6.96
C PHE A 11 13.86 -8.49 -5.88
N VAL A 12 13.24 -8.00 -4.81
CA VAL A 12 12.83 -8.87 -3.68
C VAL A 12 11.83 -9.95 -4.14
N SER A 13 10.85 -9.58 -4.96
CA SER A 13 9.78 -10.50 -5.36
C SER A 13 10.25 -11.62 -6.30
N SER A 14 11.29 -11.41 -7.11
CA SER A 14 11.76 -12.40 -8.07
C SER A 14 12.77 -13.39 -7.50
N HIS A 15 13.39 -13.09 -6.35
CA HIS A 15 14.45 -13.90 -5.75
C HIS A 15 13.97 -15.28 -5.29
N ALA A 16 14.88 -16.27 -5.37
CA ALA A 16 14.61 -17.66 -5.05
C ALA A 16 14.19 -17.84 -3.58
N GLU A 17 14.81 -17.09 -2.69
CA GLU A 17 14.55 -17.07 -1.24
C GLU A 17 13.12 -16.64 -0.96
N THR A 18 12.60 -15.65 -1.70
CA THR A 18 11.21 -15.23 -1.55
C THR A 18 10.26 -16.32 -2.03
N ARG A 19 10.55 -16.98 -3.17
CA ARG A 19 9.73 -18.09 -3.68
C ARG A 19 9.71 -19.26 -2.71
N GLU A 20 10.87 -19.62 -2.17
CA GLU A 20 11.02 -20.72 -1.22
C GLU A 20 10.32 -20.43 0.10
N ALA A 21 10.58 -19.26 0.70
CA ALA A 21 9.97 -18.86 1.97
C ALA A 21 8.44 -18.78 1.85
N THR A 22 7.94 -18.33 0.70
CA THR A 22 6.49 -18.33 0.42
C THR A 22 5.98 -19.76 0.34
N ARG A 23 6.58 -20.61 -0.51
CA ARG A 23 6.16 -22.00 -0.73
C ARG A 23 6.07 -22.80 0.57
N LEU A 24 7.05 -22.66 1.47
CA LEU A 24 7.11 -23.40 2.73
C LEU A 24 5.98 -23.04 3.71
N ARG A 25 5.32 -21.90 3.52
CA ARG A 25 4.31 -21.35 4.43
C ARG A 25 2.89 -21.46 3.90
N LEU A 26 2.72 -21.82 2.63
CA LEU A 26 1.40 -22.05 2.03
C LEU A 26 0.77 -23.35 2.56
N SER A 27 -0.54 -23.34 2.75
CA SER A 27 -1.32 -24.56 2.98
C SER A 27 -1.11 -25.59 1.87
N GLU A 28 -1.26 -26.88 2.18
CA GLU A 28 -1.04 -27.97 1.22
C GLU A 28 -1.98 -27.85 0.01
N GLY A 29 -3.27 -27.60 0.25
CA GLY A 29 -4.25 -27.38 -0.82
C GLY A 29 -3.93 -26.16 -1.70
N LEU A 30 -3.42 -25.06 -1.13
CA LEU A 30 -2.99 -23.90 -1.92
C LEU A 30 -1.75 -24.24 -2.78
N ARG A 31 -0.79 -24.99 -2.22
CA ARG A 31 0.38 -25.46 -2.99
C ARG A 31 -0.03 -26.34 -4.17
N GLU A 32 -1.02 -27.22 -3.99
CA GLU A 32 -1.54 -28.09 -5.05
C GLU A 32 -2.19 -27.28 -6.16
N ARG A 33 -3.11 -26.37 -5.83
CA ARG A 33 -3.78 -25.50 -6.82
C ARG A 33 -2.80 -24.64 -7.62
N MET A 34 -1.80 -24.07 -6.95
CA MET A 34 -0.74 -23.32 -7.63
C MET A 34 0.10 -24.17 -8.59
N ARG A 35 0.38 -25.42 -8.23
CA ARG A 35 1.12 -26.37 -9.10
C ARG A 35 0.28 -26.81 -10.29
N ALA A 36 -1.01 -27.00 -10.08
CA ALA A 36 -1.98 -27.36 -11.13
C ALA A 36 -2.31 -26.20 -12.08
N GLN A 37 -1.76 -24.99 -11.85
CA GLN A 37 -2.08 -23.77 -12.60
C GLN A 37 -3.58 -23.46 -12.62
N GLU A 38 -4.29 -23.87 -11.56
CA GLU A 38 -5.71 -23.59 -11.42
C GLU A 38 -5.95 -22.12 -11.08
N SER A 39 -7.14 -21.61 -11.46
CA SER A 39 -7.59 -20.31 -11.01
C SER A 39 -7.71 -20.32 -9.48
N LEU A 40 -6.94 -19.46 -8.81
CA LEU A 40 -6.97 -19.36 -7.35
C LEU A 40 -8.21 -18.58 -6.90
N PRO A 41 -8.94 -19.04 -5.88
CA PRO A 41 -9.97 -18.23 -5.23
C PRO A 41 -9.31 -17.00 -4.57
N GLU A 42 -10.09 -15.92 -4.41
CA GLU A 42 -9.55 -14.66 -3.88
C GLU A 42 -8.92 -14.81 -2.47
N SER A 43 -9.47 -15.68 -1.63
CA SER A 43 -8.93 -15.99 -0.31
C SER A 43 -7.51 -16.56 -0.37
N ASP A 44 -7.22 -17.37 -1.39
CA ASP A 44 -5.92 -17.97 -1.61
C ASP A 44 -4.91 -16.94 -2.10
N VAL A 45 -5.35 -16.00 -2.95
CA VAL A 45 -4.53 -14.88 -3.40
C VAL A 45 -4.17 -13.97 -2.21
N GLU A 46 -5.14 -13.70 -1.33
CA GLU A 46 -4.91 -12.93 -0.11
C GLU A 46 -3.95 -13.63 0.85
N GLU A 47 -4.12 -14.94 1.07
CA GLU A 47 -3.22 -15.73 1.90
C GLU A 47 -1.80 -15.70 1.33
N PHE A 48 -1.67 -15.92 0.03
CA PHE A 48 -0.40 -15.87 -0.69
C PHE A 48 0.30 -14.52 -0.53
N LEU A 49 -0.39 -13.42 -0.82
CA LEU A 49 0.16 -12.07 -0.70
C LEU A 49 0.53 -11.73 0.75
N ARG A 50 -0.31 -12.12 1.72
CA ARG A 50 -0.02 -11.93 3.15
C ARG A 50 1.28 -12.63 3.54
N ILE A 51 1.45 -13.90 3.17
CA ILE A 51 2.68 -14.64 3.46
C ILE A 51 3.88 -13.97 2.81
N ARG A 52 3.75 -13.53 1.55
CA ARG A 52 4.84 -12.85 0.85
C ARG A 52 5.28 -11.59 1.57
N PHE A 53 4.34 -10.71 1.89
CA PHE A 53 4.66 -9.39 2.46
C PHE A 53 5.06 -9.45 3.93
N THR A 54 4.53 -10.39 4.72
CA THR A 54 4.83 -10.45 6.16
C THR A 54 5.99 -11.37 6.52
N GLN A 55 6.37 -12.30 5.64
CA GLN A 55 7.38 -13.32 5.97
C GLN A 55 8.47 -13.42 4.91
N ALA A 56 8.12 -13.56 3.63
CA ALA A 56 9.11 -13.82 2.59
C ALA A 56 9.94 -12.57 2.25
N PHE A 57 9.28 -11.42 2.06
CA PHE A 57 9.93 -10.15 1.71
C PHE A 57 10.91 -9.69 2.79
N PRO A 58 10.52 -9.63 4.09
CA PRO A 58 11.45 -9.33 5.17
C PRO A 58 12.72 -10.19 5.15
N ARG A 59 12.55 -11.50 4.97
CA ARG A 59 13.67 -12.45 4.96
C ARG A 59 14.63 -12.19 3.79
N THR A 60 14.11 -12.05 2.57
CA THR A 60 14.93 -11.76 1.39
C THR A 60 15.59 -10.39 1.50
N ALA A 61 14.89 -9.39 2.03
CA ALA A 61 15.41 -8.06 2.29
C ALA A 61 16.62 -8.09 3.24
N SER A 62 16.50 -8.77 4.40
CA SER A 62 17.62 -8.94 5.33
C SER A 62 18.83 -9.63 4.70
N LEU A 63 18.59 -10.70 3.93
CA LEU A 63 19.67 -11.47 3.28
C LEU A 63 20.45 -10.66 2.24
N HIS A 64 19.81 -9.68 1.61
CA HIS A 64 20.41 -8.85 0.58
C HIS A 64 20.56 -7.39 0.99
N ALA A 65 20.57 -7.09 2.30
CA ALA A 65 20.62 -5.73 2.82
C ALA A 65 21.79 -4.92 2.23
N ASN A 66 22.99 -5.49 2.21
CA ASN A 66 24.19 -4.85 1.65
C ASN A 66 24.07 -4.47 0.17
N ARG A 67 23.22 -5.16 -0.60
CA ARG A 67 22.99 -4.88 -2.03
C ARG A 67 21.86 -3.87 -2.26
N LEU A 68 21.01 -3.68 -1.25
CA LEU A 68 19.79 -2.89 -1.35
C LEU A 68 19.88 -1.55 -0.61
N VAL A 69 20.77 -1.41 0.38
CA VAL A 69 20.78 -0.27 1.30
C VAL A 69 20.84 1.09 0.60
N ASP A 70 21.70 1.25 -0.40
CA ASP A 70 21.82 2.52 -1.13
C ASP A 70 20.56 2.82 -1.94
N LYS A 71 19.99 1.82 -2.62
CA LYS A 71 18.75 1.95 -3.38
C LYS A 71 17.56 2.26 -2.47
N VAL A 72 17.49 1.62 -1.31
CA VAL A 72 16.46 1.88 -0.29
C VAL A 72 16.54 3.32 0.20
N ARG A 73 17.75 3.81 0.50
CA ARG A 73 17.96 5.19 0.94
C ARG A 73 17.61 6.20 -0.15
N GLU A 74 17.96 5.92 -1.40
CA GLU A 74 17.61 6.74 -2.56
C GLU A 74 16.09 6.76 -2.80
N ALA A 75 15.45 5.59 -2.85
CA ALA A 75 14.01 5.46 -3.02
C ALA A 75 13.25 6.17 -1.90
N PHE A 76 13.72 6.06 -0.65
CA PHE A 76 13.12 6.75 0.47
C PHE A 76 13.27 8.27 0.37
N ARG A 77 14.43 8.78 -0.05
CA ARG A 77 14.62 10.22 -0.27
C ARG A 77 13.64 10.74 -1.33
N ALA A 78 13.52 10.02 -2.45
CA ALA A 78 12.58 10.37 -3.52
C ALA A 78 11.11 10.30 -3.05
N TRP A 79 10.76 9.38 -2.14
CA TRP A 79 9.45 9.36 -1.50
C TRP A 79 9.23 10.59 -0.63
N MET A 80 10.20 10.99 0.19
CA MET A 80 10.08 12.15 1.07
C MET A 80 9.89 13.44 0.29
N GLU A 81 10.65 13.65 -0.80
CA GLU A 81 10.49 14.80 -1.70
C GLU A 81 9.09 14.83 -2.35
N TYR A 82 8.59 13.67 -2.77
CA TYR A 82 7.22 13.55 -3.30
C TYR A 82 6.17 13.85 -2.22
N ALA A 83 6.32 13.29 -1.02
CA ALA A 83 5.41 13.50 0.09
C ALA A 83 5.39 14.97 0.55
N GLU A 84 6.53 15.66 0.52
CA GLU A 84 6.60 17.09 0.79
C GLU A 84 5.81 17.89 -0.27
N SER A 85 6.02 17.58 -1.56
CA SER A 85 5.25 18.22 -2.64
C SER A 85 3.74 17.97 -2.51
N VAL A 86 3.30 16.76 -2.15
CA VAL A 86 1.89 16.47 -1.84
C VAL A 86 1.41 17.32 -0.66
N GLY A 87 2.22 17.46 0.38
CA GLY A 87 1.93 18.32 1.54
C GLY A 87 1.67 19.78 1.12
N ASP A 88 2.46 20.31 0.20
CA ASP A 88 2.24 21.67 -0.35
C ASP A 88 0.91 21.80 -1.10
N TYR A 89 0.54 20.78 -1.90
CA TYR A 89 -0.76 20.76 -2.58
C TYR A 89 -1.93 20.74 -1.59
N LEU A 90 -1.83 19.92 -0.54
CA LEU A 90 -2.84 19.85 0.53
C LEU A 90 -2.96 21.19 1.25
N LYS A 91 -1.84 21.80 1.64
CA LYS A 91 -1.80 23.08 2.36
C LYS A 91 -2.45 24.21 1.54
N ARG A 92 -2.19 24.28 0.23
CA ARG A 92 -2.85 25.25 -0.67
C ARG A 92 -4.37 25.06 -0.73
N ALA A 93 -4.85 23.85 -0.49
CA ALA A 93 -6.27 23.53 -0.41
C ALA A 93 -6.88 23.70 1.00
N GLY A 94 -6.08 24.16 1.97
CA GLY A 94 -6.46 24.29 3.38
C GLY A 94 -6.53 22.96 4.13
N LEU A 95 -5.82 21.94 3.65
CA LEU A 95 -5.84 20.57 4.18
C LEU A 95 -4.43 20.15 4.62
N ASP A 96 -4.34 19.01 5.28
CA ASP A 96 -3.07 18.40 5.70
C ASP A 96 -3.07 16.87 5.53
N TRP A 97 -1.99 16.23 5.96
CA TRP A 97 -1.84 14.79 5.91
C TRP A 97 -2.80 14.04 6.82
N GLU A 98 -3.20 14.63 7.95
CA GLU A 98 -4.21 14.03 8.84
C GLU A 98 -5.55 13.92 8.12
N THR A 99 -5.95 14.98 7.40
CA THR A 99 -7.14 14.97 6.55
C THR A 99 -7.12 13.83 5.54
N VAL A 100 -5.97 13.55 4.91
CA VAL A 100 -5.81 12.45 3.94
C VAL A 100 -5.96 11.09 4.64
N GLU A 101 -5.33 10.90 5.80
CA GLU A 101 -5.41 9.65 6.56
C GLU A 101 -6.84 9.37 7.06
N GLU A 102 -7.54 10.40 7.53
CA GLU A 102 -8.93 10.28 7.98
C GLU A 102 -9.88 10.03 6.80
N ALA A 103 -9.73 10.77 5.71
CA ALA A 103 -10.50 10.55 4.49
C ALA A 103 -10.32 9.12 3.97
N ALA A 104 -9.08 8.61 3.95
CA ALA A 104 -8.81 7.23 3.56
C ALA A 104 -9.57 6.22 4.42
N LYS A 105 -9.61 6.41 5.76
CA LYS A 105 -10.37 5.52 6.67
C LYS A 105 -11.86 5.49 6.33
N VAL A 106 -12.49 6.65 6.11
CA VAL A 106 -13.91 6.74 5.75
C VAL A 106 -14.18 6.09 4.40
N PHE A 107 -13.38 6.44 3.39
CA PHE A 107 -13.58 5.96 2.02
C PHE A 107 -13.34 4.44 1.91
N LEU A 108 -12.36 3.89 2.64
CA LEU A 108 -12.11 2.45 2.73
C LEU A 108 -13.28 1.66 3.35
N GLY A 109 -14.17 2.32 4.08
CA GLY A 109 -15.42 1.75 4.60
C GLY A 109 -16.47 1.46 3.52
N GLY A 110 -16.26 1.93 2.28
CA GLY A 110 -17.15 1.67 1.15
C GLY A 110 -18.34 2.64 1.05
N PRO A 111 -19.27 2.38 0.10
CA PRO A 111 -20.32 3.33 -0.25
C PRO A 111 -21.30 3.61 0.89
N GLU A 112 -21.59 2.63 1.74
CA GLU A 112 -22.47 2.79 2.91
C GLU A 112 -21.81 3.71 3.95
N ALA A 113 -20.53 3.51 4.25
CA ALA A 113 -19.79 4.34 5.20
C ALA A 113 -19.67 5.79 4.72
N ILE A 114 -19.40 6.00 3.42
CA ILE A 114 -19.35 7.34 2.84
C ILE A 114 -20.73 8.02 2.92
N ARG A 115 -21.82 7.29 2.62
CA ARG A 115 -23.18 7.83 2.70
C ARG A 115 -23.56 8.22 4.13
N ALA A 116 -23.27 7.36 5.10
CA ALA A 116 -23.51 7.63 6.51
C ALA A 116 -22.72 8.86 6.98
N PHE A 117 -21.41 8.89 6.69
CA PHE A 117 -20.54 10.00 7.07
C PHE A 117 -20.98 11.33 6.44
N LYS A 118 -21.38 11.33 5.16
CA LYS A 118 -21.90 12.53 4.48
C LYS A 118 -23.17 13.08 5.15
N ALA A 119 -24.02 12.20 5.68
CA ALA A 119 -25.24 12.63 6.37
C ALA A 119 -24.96 13.20 7.76
N GLU A 120 -23.97 12.65 8.46
CA GLU A 120 -23.61 13.02 9.84
C GLU A 120 -22.70 14.26 9.90
N GLU A 121 -21.67 14.31 9.04
CA GLU A 121 -20.66 15.37 9.01
C GLU A 121 -20.51 15.98 7.59
N PRO A 122 -21.52 16.70 7.07
CA PRO A 122 -21.52 17.19 5.68
C PRO A 122 -20.39 18.18 5.36
N SER A 123 -19.98 19.02 6.33
CA SER A 123 -18.86 19.96 6.15
C SER A 123 -17.53 19.22 6.00
N ARG A 124 -17.25 18.26 6.88
CA ARG A 124 -16.02 17.45 6.85
C ARG A 124 -15.98 16.53 5.63
N PHE A 125 -17.14 16.06 5.16
CA PHE A 125 -17.21 15.34 3.89
C PHE A 125 -16.72 16.18 2.69
N VAL A 126 -16.95 17.50 2.68
CA VAL A 126 -16.43 18.38 1.62
C VAL A 126 -14.90 18.43 1.65
N GLU A 127 -14.30 18.51 2.84
CA GLU A 127 -12.84 18.48 3.03
C GLU A 127 -12.25 17.13 2.59
N PHE A 128 -12.85 16.02 3.01
CA PHE A 128 -12.40 14.67 2.64
C PHE A 128 -12.55 14.43 1.13
N SER A 129 -13.63 14.90 0.52
CA SER A 129 -13.82 14.83 -0.93
C SER A 129 -12.78 15.64 -1.69
N ARG A 130 -12.34 16.78 -1.13
CA ARG A 130 -11.27 17.60 -1.71
C ARG A 130 -9.93 16.89 -1.58
N ALA A 131 -9.58 16.35 -0.40
CA ALA A 131 -8.40 15.53 -0.20
C ALA A 131 -8.36 14.35 -1.19
N ALA A 132 -9.50 13.67 -1.37
CA ALA A 132 -9.62 12.54 -2.26
C ALA A 132 -9.44 12.92 -3.73
N SER A 133 -9.95 14.09 -4.13
CA SER A 133 -9.76 14.61 -5.50
C SER A 133 -8.30 14.96 -5.78
N ILE A 134 -7.59 15.55 -4.79
CA ILE A 134 -6.15 15.81 -4.88
C ILE A 134 -5.40 14.48 -5.01
N ALA A 135 -5.68 13.50 -4.14
CA ALA A 135 -5.07 12.18 -4.19
C ALA A 135 -5.28 11.50 -5.56
N MET A 136 -6.50 11.51 -6.08
CA MET A 136 -6.82 10.93 -7.39
C MET A 136 -6.03 11.58 -8.53
N ALA A 137 -5.81 12.90 -8.47
CA ALA A 137 -5.09 13.64 -9.50
C ALA A 137 -3.58 13.33 -9.52
N ILE A 138 -2.98 12.99 -8.38
CA ILE A 138 -1.51 12.94 -8.24
C ILE A 138 -0.95 11.56 -7.86
N ALA A 139 -1.79 10.63 -7.40
CA ALA A 139 -1.35 9.40 -6.73
C ALA A 139 -2.03 8.12 -7.24
N HIS A 140 -2.30 8.01 -8.54
CA HIS A 140 -2.79 6.76 -9.15
C HIS A 140 -1.67 5.73 -9.33
N LEU A 141 -1.07 5.32 -8.21
CA LEU A 141 0.07 4.42 -8.13
C LEU A 141 -0.36 2.99 -7.77
N ASN A 142 0.52 2.01 -7.97
CA ASN A 142 0.24 0.62 -7.61
C ASN A 142 0.16 0.47 -6.07
N ILE A 143 -0.91 -0.15 -5.59
CA ILE A 143 -1.18 -0.36 -4.15
C ILE A 143 -0.15 -1.29 -3.48
N TYR A 144 0.60 -2.08 -4.26
CA TYR A 144 1.54 -3.07 -3.75
C TYR A 144 2.99 -2.66 -3.80
N THR A 145 3.36 -1.55 -4.44
CA THR A 145 4.80 -1.22 -4.58
C THR A 145 5.25 -0.36 -3.42
N ILE A 146 5.01 0.96 -3.47
CA ILE A 146 5.53 1.91 -2.47
C ILE A 146 5.17 1.51 -1.02
N PRO A 147 3.89 1.26 -0.66
CA PRO A 147 3.54 0.97 0.73
C PRO A 147 4.15 -0.33 1.24
N VAL A 148 4.19 -1.37 0.40
CA VAL A 148 4.76 -2.68 0.78
C VAL A 148 6.27 -2.60 0.88
N CYS A 149 6.97 -1.89 0.00
CA CYS A 149 8.41 -1.68 0.12
C CYS A 149 8.75 -0.97 1.43
N LEU A 150 8.06 0.13 1.74
CA LEU A 150 8.24 0.88 2.98
C LEU A 150 7.93 0.04 4.23
N ARG A 151 6.96 -0.88 4.16
CA ARG A 151 6.54 -1.69 5.32
C ARG A 151 7.32 -2.99 5.49
N SER A 152 7.58 -3.69 4.40
CA SER A 152 7.99 -5.10 4.38
C SER A 152 9.41 -5.33 3.86
N VAL A 153 10.06 -4.30 3.31
CA VAL A 153 11.42 -4.41 2.75
C VAL A 153 12.36 -3.46 3.48
N PHE A 154 12.09 -2.15 3.45
CA PHE A 154 13.03 -1.12 3.89
C PHE A 154 13.45 -1.28 5.36
N PRO A 155 12.56 -1.59 6.33
CA PRO A 155 12.94 -1.81 7.73
C PRO A 155 13.92 -2.96 7.94
N TYR A 156 13.98 -3.92 7.01
CA TYR A 156 14.84 -5.09 7.10
C TYR A 156 16.16 -4.91 6.36
N VAL A 157 16.24 -3.89 5.49
CA VAL A 157 17.47 -3.48 4.80
C VAL A 157 18.22 -2.42 5.60
N ASP A 158 17.53 -1.42 6.16
CA ASP A 158 18.11 -0.30 6.91
C ASP A 158 17.38 -0.15 8.28
N PRO A 159 17.66 -1.03 9.26
CA PRO A 159 16.89 -1.11 10.51
C PRO A 159 16.93 0.15 11.37
N GLU A 160 17.99 0.96 11.26
CA GLU A 160 18.16 2.21 12.01
C GLU A 160 17.03 3.22 11.73
N ARG A 161 16.38 3.11 10.56
CA ARG A 161 15.30 3.99 10.10
C ARG A 161 13.95 3.30 10.02
N ALA A 162 13.82 2.09 10.58
CA ALA A 162 12.62 1.27 10.50
C ALA A 162 11.35 2.03 10.89
N GLY A 163 11.39 2.81 11.97
CA GLY A 163 10.24 3.60 12.43
C GLY A 163 9.76 4.63 11.41
N ASP A 164 10.68 5.29 10.71
CA ASP A 164 10.35 6.26 9.67
C ASP A 164 9.69 5.58 8.49
N TYR A 165 10.24 4.46 8.02
CA TYR A 165 9.66 3.73 6.89
C TYR A 165 8.26 3.23 7.17
N VAL A 166 8.01 2.70 8.37
CA VAL A 166 6.68 2.21 8.76
C VAL A 166 5.66 3.34 8.84
N ARG A 167 6.03 4.48 9.41
CA ARG A 167 5.17 5.68 9.44
C ARG A 167 4.84 6.15 8.03
N GLU A 168 5.85 6.23 7.16
CA GLU A 168 5.65 6.65 5.78
C GLU A 168 4.91 5.61 4.93
N ALA A 169 4.99 4.32 5.25
CA ALA A 169 4.21 3.28 4.59
C ALA A 169 2.71 3.52 4.76
N LYS A 170 2.27 3.86 5.98
CA LYS A 170 0.89 4.21 6.28
C LYS A 170 0.45 5.45 5.51
N ARG A 171 1.29 6.50 5.48
CA ARG A 171 1.02 7.72 4.72
C ARG A 171 0.87 7.44 3.22
N ALA A 172 1.80 6.68 2.65
CA ALA A 172 1.77 6.25 1.25
C ALA A 172 0.50 5.44 0.94
N PHE A 173 0.16 4.48 1.79
CA PHE A 173 -1.04 3.69 1.64
C PHE A 173 -2.30 4.56 1.65
N SER A 174 -2.45 5.46 2.63
CA SER A 174 -3.63 6.33 2.73
C SER A 174 -3.83 7.16 1.47
N LEU A 175 -2.76 7.78 0.95
CA LEU A 175 -2.83 8.58 -0.28
C LEU A 175 -3.25 7.74 -1.49
N ILE A 176 -2.59 6.60 -1.70
CA ILE A 176 -2.82 5.74 -2.86
C ILE A 176 -4.21 5.10 -2.77
N ALA A 177 -4.59 4.56 -1.62
CA ALA A 177 -5.91 3.98 -1.39
C ALA A 177 -7.02 5.00 -1.65
N LEU A 178 -6.86 6.23 -1.15
CA LEU A 178 -7.83 7.29 -1.35
C LEU A 178 -7.98 7.66 -2.84
N ALA A 179 -6.88 7.69 -3.60
CA ALA A 179 -6.91 7.91 -5.05
C ALA A 179 -7.73 6.83 -5.79
N HIS A 180 -7.50 5.55 -5.48
CA HIS A 180 -8.24 4.43 -6.09
C HIS A 180 -9.73 4.46 -5.73
N ILE A 181 -10.05 4.69 -4.46
CA ILE A 181 -11.45 4.68 -4.01
C ILE A 181 -12.19 5.90 -4.52
N LYS A 182 -11.54 7.08 -4.60
CA LYS A 182 -12.17 8.27 -5.20
C LYS A 182 -12.61 8.00 -6.63
N LYS A 183 -11.78 7.31 -7.41
CA LYS A 183 -12.13 6.92 -8.79
C LYS A 183 -13.35 6.00 -8.83
N MET A 184 -13.44 5.01 -7.93
CA MET A 184 -14.62 4.14 -7.81
C MET A 184 -15.86 4.93 -7.41
N TYR A 185 -15.71 5.84 -6.45
CA TYR A 185 -16.78 6.72 -5.99
C TYR A 185 -17.32 7.61 -7.12
N ASP A 186 -16.43 8.27 -7.86
CA ASP A 186 -16.81 9.21 -8.94
C ASP A 186 -17.47 8.51 -10.13
N THR A 187 -17.05 7.27 -10.42
CA THR A 187 -17.62 6.47 -11.51
C THR A 187 -18.87 5.68 -11.09
N GLY A 188 -19.18 5.63 -9.79
CA GLY A 188 -20.21 4.76 -9.23
C GLY A 188 -19.91 3.26 -9.39
N SER A 189 -18.70 2.89 -9.82
CA SER A 189 -18.29 1.51 -10.08
C SER A 189 -17.42 1.01 -8.93
N TRP A 190 -18.02 0.21 -8.06
CA TRP A 190 -17.36 -0.36 -6.89
C TRP A 190 -16.82 -1.75 -7.22
N ASP A 191 -15.51 -1.82 -7.45
CA ASP A 191 -14.81 -3.08 -7.64
C ASP A 191 -14.53 -3.74 -6.27
N HIS A 192 -15.34 -4.75 -5.94
CA HIS A 192 -15.18 -5.52 -4.70
C HIS A 192 -13.81 -6.19 -4.58
N PHE A 193 -13.22 -6.63 -5.69
CA PHE A 193 -11.91 -7.26 -5.69
C PHE A 193 -10.81 -6.26 -5.37
N ALA A 194 -10.88 -5.06 -5.95
CA ALA A 194 -9.96 -3.98 -5.61
C ALA A 194 -10.11 -3.53 -4.14
N LEU A 195 -11.34 -3.45 -3.61
CA LEU A 195 -11.59 -3.15 -2.19
C LEU A 195 -11.00 -4.21 -1.26
N ARG A 196 -11.13 -5.50 -1.59
CA ARG A 196 -10.52 -6.59 -0.81
C ARG A 196 -9.00 -6.46 -0.75
N ARG A 197 -8.38 -6.17 -1.90
CA ARG A 197 -6.93 -5.94 -1.99
C ARG A 197 -6.47 -4.71 -1.20
N LEU A 198 -7.20 -3.61 -1.27
CA LEU A 198 -6.94 -2.43 -0.44
C LEU A 198 -7.05 -2.76 1.05
N ASN A 199 -8.05 -3.55 1.45
CA ASN A 199 -8.20 -4.01 2.82
C ASN A 199 -7.07 -4.94 3.29
N LEU A 200 -6.58 -5.82 2.42
CA LEU A 200 -5.41 -6.65 2.71
C LEU A 200 -4.18 -5.78 3.00
N VAL A 201 -3.90 -4.79 2.14
CA VAL A 201 -2.75 -3.89 2.31
C VAL A 201 -2.95 -2.99 3.52
N ARG A 202 -4.18 -2.52 3.81
CA ARG A 202 -4.49 -1.79 5.04
C ARG A 202 -4.06 -2.56 6.28
N ARG A 203 -4.47 -3.84 6.39
CA ARG A 203 -4.12 -4.68 7.54
C ARG A 203 -2.60 -4.83 7.70
N LEU A 204 -1.85 -4.86 6.59
CA LEU A 204 -0.38 -4.87 6.62
C LEU A 204 0.23 -3.59 7.22
N MET A 205 -0.41 -2.43 7.02
CA MET A 205 0.04 -1.15 7.58
C MET A 205 -0.29 -1.01 9.07
N GLU A 206 -1.20 -1.83 9.60
CA GLU A 206 -1.65 -1.82 11.00
C GLU A 206 -0.92 -2.84 11.90
N LEU A 207 -0.12 -3.74 11.30
CA LEU A 207 0.81 -4.61 12.02
C LEU A 207 1.93 -3.80 12.68
#